data_AF-A0A972VKW8-F1
#
_entry.id   AF-A0A972VKW8-F1
#
_cell.length_a   1.000
_cell.length_b   1.000
_cell.length_c   1.000
_cell.angle_alpha   90.00
_cell.angle_beta   90.00
_cell.angle_gamma   90.00
#
_symmetry.space_group_name_H-M   'P 1'
#
loop_
_entity.id
_entity.type
_entity.pdbx_description
1 polymer ?
#
loop_
_entity_poly.entity_id
_entity_poly.type
_entity_poly.pdbx_seq_one_letter_code
_entity_poly.pdbx_strand_id
1 'polypeptide(L)'
;MAIKLSGKARVVAKTVYAHGNSLKVVLILGALFAALCLSCATYKTYEGQAFEEKTPRDWENPAVFQINKEAPSAHFFPFASESQARKNNPWKSPWVKSLNGTWKFNLAKTPSERPVYFFKNDYDVRNWGSLKVPANWETEGYDVPIYTNVKYPHEKTPPTIQSHYNPVGSYKRSFTVPGDWQGKEIILHFGGVSSAMYVWVNETRVGYSEDSKTPAEFNITSHLVKGRNQLAVEVYRWSDAAYLEDQDFWRLSGMSRDVYLLARSPQHIRDFHVRSPLINGYKYGQFQLNVDVANVTDTMAPVSVTATLMDGDYTVATITREVKATGPSTVVELKKTILSAKPWTAETPNLYELLIELQNEAGQTIEVVRQDVGFRTIEITDQQLKVNGKAVTLKGVNLHEHHDVKGHVVDE
;
A
#
# COMPACT_ATOMS: atom_id res chain seq x y z
N MET A 1 -12.01 79.88 59.38
CA MET A 1 -12.01 81.14 58.60
C MET A 1 -11.92 80.76 57.13
N ALA A 2 -12.84 81.28 56.32
CA ALA A 2 -13.06 80.96 54.90
C ALA A 2 -11.79 81.22 54.04
N ILE A 3 -11.59 80.69 52.82
CA ILE A 3 -12.36 80.87 51.58
C ILE A 3 -11.85 79.89 50.49
N LYS A 4 -12.80 79.39 49.66
CA LYS A 4 -12.81 78.89 48.25
C LYS A 4 -11.51 78.61 47.46
N LEU A 5 -11.56 77.57 46.62
CA LEU A 5 -11.53 77.59 45.11
C LEU A 5 -11.67 76.12 44.60
N SER A 6 -12.78 75.76 43.94
CA SER A 6 -13.03 75.64 42.49
C SER A 6 -12.49 74.36 41.81
N GLY A 7 -13.33 73.72 40.98
CA GLY A 7 -12.92 72.65 40.06
C GLY A 7 -13.87 71.45 39.99
N LYS A 8 -14.95 71.53 39.20
CA LYS A 8 -15.79 70.38 38.82
C LYS A 8 -15.12 69.61 37.67
N ALA A 9 -14.94 68.30 37.83
CA ALA A 9 -14.78 67.36 36.71
C ALA A 9 -15.25 65.93 37.07
N ARG A 10 -16.16 65.43 36.23
CA ARG A 10 -16.43 64.01 35.86
C ARG A 10 -17.12 63.04 36.83
N VAL A 11 -17.67 62.01 36.15
CA VAL A 11 -18.32 60.75 36.54
C VAL A 11 -19.79 60.92 36.99
N VAL A 12 -20.81 60.20 36.53
CA VAL A 12 -20.93 58.88 35.87
C VAL A 12 -22.22 58.87 35.02
N ALA A 13 -22.16 58.39 33.77
CA ALA A 13 -23.31 57.80 33.08
C ALA A 13 -23.07 56.28 33.04
N LYS A 14 -23.92 55.49 33.70
CA LYS A 14 -23.80 54.02 33.78
C LYS A 14 -25.15 53.37 33.48
N THR A 15 -25.59 53.37 32.21
CA THR A 15 -26.73 52.53 31.82
C THR A 15 -26.76 52.16 30.33
N VAL A 16 -25.68 51.63 29.73
CA VAL A 16 -25.78 50.94 28.42
C VAL A 16 -24.71 49.85 28.29
N TYR A 17 -24.77 48.76 29.06
CA TYR A 17 -23.94 47.57 28.83
C TYR A 17 -24.64 46.32 29.40
N ALA A 18 -25.79 45.97 28.83
CA ALA A 18 -26.44 44.68 29.15
C ALA A 18 -27.15 44.02 27.95
N HIS A 19 -27.46 44.76 26.88
CA HIS A 19 -28.22 44.20 25.75
C HIS A 19 -27.36 43.68 24.59
N GLY A 20 -26.07 44.02 24.51
CA GLY A 20 -25.18 43.62 23.40
C GLY A 20 -24.58 42.20 23.51
N ASN A 21 -24.47 41.65 24.72
CA ASN A 21 -23.90 40.31 24.93
C ASN A 21 -24.93 39.19 24.74
N SER A 22 -26.21 39.45 25.02
CA SER A 22 -27.29 38.46 24.83
C SER A 22 -27.46 38.09 23.36
N LEU A 23 -27.47 39.08 22.46
CA LEU A 23 -27.65 38.82 21.02
C LEU A 23 -26.46 38.08 20.40
N LYS A 24 -25.23 38.36 20.83
CA LYS A 24 -24.03 37.64 20.37
C LYS A 24 -24.00 36.20 20.86
N VAL A 25 -24.39 35.94 22.12
CA VAL A 25 -24.48 34.59 22.67
C VAL A 25 -25.59 33.78 21.99
N VAL A 26 -26.73 34.40 21.71
CA VAL A 26 -27.84 33.77 20.95
C VAL A 26 -27.45 33.48 19.50
N LEU A 27 -26.69 34.38 18.84
CA LEU A 27 -26.19 34.15 17.48
C LEU A 27 -25.10 33.07 17.43
N ILE A 28 -24.22 33.00 18.43
CA ILE A 28 -23.19 31.95 18.53
C ILE A 28 -23.83 30.60 18.85
N LEU A 29 -24.77 30.54 19.80
CA LEU A 29 -25.54 29.33 20.11
C LEU A 29 -26.42 28.91 18.93
N GLY A 30 -27.03 29.85 18.21
CA GLY A 30 -27.79 29.59 16.99
C GLY A 30 -26.93 29.09 15.84
N ALA A 31 -25.72 29.60 15.67
CA ALA A 31 -24.75 29.12 14.68
C ALA A 31 -24.18 27.74 15.06
N LEU A 32 -23.94 27.48 16.34
CA LEU A 32 -23.57 26.15 16.86
C LEU A 32 -24.72 25.15 16.68
N PHE A 33 -25.96 25.54 16.95
CA PHE A 33 -27.13 24.69 16.77
C PHE A 33 -27.43 24.43 15.28
N ALA A 34 -27.24 25.43 14.41
CA ALA A 34 -27.32 25.25 12.96
C ALA A 34 -26.19 24.37 12.42
N ALA A 35 -24.96 24.49 12.95
CA ALA A 35 -23.86 23.59 12.63
C ALA A 35 -24.08 22.16 13.14
N LEU A 36 -24.73 22.00 14.30
CA LEU A 36 -25.15 20.70 14.86
C LEU A 36 -26.26 20.07 14.00
N CYS A 37 -27.26 20.84 13.57
CA CYS A 37 -28.34 20.37 12.68
C CYS A 37 -27.85 20.06 11.24
N LEU A 38 -26.84 20.78 10.73
CA LEU A 38 -26.16 20.47 9.47
C LEU A 38 -25.17 19.29 9.58
N SER A 39 -24.87 18.83 10.80
CA SER A 39 -23.99 17.68 11.06
C SER A 39 -24.74 16.36 11.34
N CYS A 40 -26.06 16.37 11.30
CA CYS A 40 -26.86 15.14 11.25
C CYS A 40 -26.69 14.50 9.87
N ALA A 41 -25.54 13.86 9.63
CA ALA A 41 -25.38 12.97 8.50
C ALA A 41 -26.50 11.93 8.57
N THR A 42 -27.39 11.95 7.58
CA THR A 42 -28.44 10.93 7.44
C THR A 42 -27.77 9.65 6.98
N TYR A 43 -27.46 8.76 7.91
CA TYR A 43 -26.93 7.44 7.62
C TYR A 43 -28.02 6.58 6.96
N LYS A 44 -27.63 5.80 5.95
CA LYS A 44 -28.56 4.93 5.19
C LYS A 44 -28.04 3.51 5.14
N THR A 45 -28.95 2.53 5.23
CA THR A 45 -28.63 1.11 5.01
C THR A 45 -28.86 0.67 3.57
N TYR A 46 -29.51 1.52 2.74
CA TYR A 46 -29.84 1.23 1.34
C TYR A 46 -30.72 -0.03 1.16
N GLU A 47 -31.45 -0.43 2.20
CA GLU A 47 -32.37 -1.57 2.15
C GLU A 47 -33.41 -1.42 1.04
N GLY A 48 -33.65 -2.52 0.31
CA GLY A 48 -34.62 -2.57 -0.79
C GLY A 48 -34.18 -1.90 -2.09
N GLN A 49 -32.97 -1.33 -2.16
CA GLN A 49 -32.45 -0.82 -3.44
C GLN A 49 -31.95 -1.95 -4.32
N ALA A 50 -32.39 -1.94 -5.58
CA ALA A 50 -31.99 -2.95 -6.56
C ALA A 50 -30.56 -2.69 -7.03
N PHE A 51 -29.70 -3.70 -6.88
CA PHE A 51 -28.35 -3.71 -7.44
C PHE A 51 -28.29 -4.73 -8.57
N GLU A 52 -27.85 -4.28 -9.74
CA GLU A 52 -27.59 -5.16 -10.87
C GLU A 52 -26.14 -5.65 -10.80
N GLU A 53 -25.98 -6.95 -10.59
CA GLU A 53 -24.67 -7.58 -10.57
C GLU A 53 -24.20 -7.89 -12.00
N LYS A 54 -22.93 -7.60 -12.29
CA LYS A 54 -22.33 -7.92 -13.59
C LYS A 54 -22.47 -9.41 -13.89
N THR A 55 -22.85 -9.76 -15.12
CA THR A 55 -22.91 -11.14 -15.61
C THR A 55 -22.01 -11.32 -16.84
N PRO A 56 -21.05 -12.26 -16.83
CA PRO A 56 -20.60 -13.04 -15.68
C PRO A 56 -19.96 -12.14 -14.61
N ARG A 57 -20.00 -12.58 -13.37
CA ARG A 57 -19.31 -11.92 -12.24
C ARG A 57 -17.81 -11.99 -12.46
N ASP A 58 -17.06 -10.98 -12.03
CA ASP A 58 -15.60 -11.00 -12.26
C ASP A 58 -14.94 -12.18 -11.53
N TRP A 59 -15.40 -12.51 -10.32
CA TRP A 59 -14.91 -13.62 -9.49
C TRP A 59 -15.39 -15.03 -9.89
N GLU A 60 -16.13 -15.15 -11.00
CA GLU A 60 -16.45 -16.43 -11.66
C GLU A 60 -16.04 -16.39 -13.13
N ASN A 61 -14.99 -15.63 -13.45
CA ASN A 61 -14.54 -15.38 -14.82
C ASN A 61 -13.00 -15.29 -14.90
N PRO A 62 -12.32 -16.39 -15.28
CA PRO A 62 -10.86 -16.44 -15.31
C PRO A 62 -10.21 -15.52 -16.36
N ALA A 63 -11.01 -14.93 -17.26
CA ALA A 63 -10.52 -13.89 -18.16
C ALA A 63 -10.39 -12.50 -17.47
N VAL A 64 -10.92 -12.33 -16.26
CA VAL A 64 -10.92 -11.09 -15.50
C VAL A 64 -10.36 -11.34 -14.11
N PHE A 65 -9.04 -11.47 -14.01
CA PHE A 65 -8.34 -11.62 -12.73
C PHE A 65 -7.86 -10.28 -12.13
N GLN A 66 -7.98 -9.18 -12.90
CA GLN A 66 -7.61 -7.84 -12.46
C GLN A 66 -8.38 -6.75 -13.24
N ILE A 67 -8.68 -5.63 -12.58
CA ILE A 67 -9.22 -4.42 -13.19
C ILE A 67 -8.49 -3.22 -12.58
N ASN A 68 -7.84 -2.41 -13.42
CA ASN A 68 -7.09 -1.20 -13.04
C ASN A 68 -5.94 -1.43 -12.03
N LYS A 69 -5.45 -2.66 -11.89
CA LYS A 69 -4.26 -2.98 -11.09
C LYS A 69 -3.01 -2.44 -11.78
N GLU A 70 -2.11 -1.83 -11.03
CA GLU A 70 -0.82 -1.38 -11.54
C GLU A 70 0.01 -2.55 -12.07
N ALA A 71 0.88 -2.27 -13.04
CA ALA A 71 1.79 -3.28 -13.57
C ALA A 71 2.77 -3.75 -12.48
N PRO A 72 3.10 -5.06 -12.41
CA PRO A 72 4.10 -5.55 -11.47
C PRO A 72 5.45 -4.83 -11.58
N SER A 73 6.10 -4.61 -10.45
CA SER A 73 7.42 -3.99 -10.32
C SER A 73 8.19 -4.61 -9.15
N ALA A 74 9.48 -4.29 -9.03
CA ALA A 74 10.27 -4.60 -7.85
C ALA A 74 9.64 -3.99 -6.59
N HIS A 75 9.70 -4.72 -5.48
CA HIS A 75 9.26 -4.20 -4.19
C HIS A 75 10.33 -3.28 -3.60
N PHE A 76 9.94 -2.04 -3.29
CA PHE A 76 10.77 -1.08 -2.59
C PHE A 76 9.93 0.00 -1.93
N PHE A 77 10.54 0.76 -1.04
CA PHE A 77 9.96 1.97 -0.47
C PHE A 77 10.77 3.20 -0.87
N PRO A 78 10.12 4.27 -1.35
CA PRO A 78 10.81 5.51 -1.63
C PRO A 78 11.10 6.26 -0.32
N PHE A 79 12.31 6.77 -0.17
CA PHE A 79 12.74 7.62 0.96
C PHE A 79 13.09 9.02 0.48
N ALA A 80 13.04 10.01 1.38
CA ALA A 80 13.39 11.39 1.02
C ALA A 80 14.91 11.66 1.06
N SER A 81 15.71 10.76 1.64
CA SER A 81 17.15 10.94 1.76
C SER A 81 17.89 9.61 1.95
N GLU A 82 19.19 9.66 1.67
CA GLU A 82 20.13 8.56 1.91
C GLU A 82 20.03 8.05 3.36
N SER A 83 20.08 8.95 4.34
CA SER A 83 20.04 8.58 5.77
C SER A 83 18.77 7.82 6.17
N GLN A 84 17.62 8.13 5.56
CA GLN A 84 16.40 7.36 5.78
C GLN A 84 16.45 6.01 5.06
N ALA A 85 16.92 6.00 3.81
CA ALA A 85 17.03 4.80 2.99
C ALA A 85 17.95 3.74 3.64
N ARG A 86 19.09 4.16 4.21
CA ARG A 86 20.03 3.28 4.94
C ARG A 86 19.44 2.68 6.23
N LYS A 87 18.47 3.36 6.86
CA LYS A 87 17.74 2.81 8.01
C LYS A 87 16.69 1.78 7.60
N ASN A 88 16.30 1.80 6.31
CA ASN A 88 15.37 0.87 5.67
C ASN A 88 14.07 0.62 6.46
N ASN A 89 13.54 1.64 7.15
CA ASN A 89 12.29 1.54 7.87
C ASN A 89 11.16 2.21 7.06
N PRO A 90 10.31 1.44 6.36
CA PRO A 90 9.29 2.00 5.47
C PRO A 90 8.31 2.92 6.21
N TRP A 91 7.96 2.59 7.44
CA TRP A 91 7.02 3.35 8.29
C TRP A 91 7.57 4.70 8.77
N LYS A 92 8.85 4.98 8.50
CA LYS A 92 9.49 6.28 8.75
C LYS A 92 9.75 7.07 7.47
N SER A 93 9.43 6.52 6.30
CA SER A 93 9.44 7.29 5.06
C SER A 93 8.31 8.33 5.09
N PRO A 94 8.55 9.59 4.67
CA PRO A 94 7.50 10.59 4.50
C PRO A 94 6.54 10.24 3.35
N TRP A 95 6.90 9.28 2.49
CA TRP A 95 6.14 8.89 1.30
C TRP A 95 5.30 7.63 1.50
N VAL A 96 5.25 7.10 2.72
CA VAL A 96 4.50 5.90 3.07
C VAL A 96 3.55 6.21 4.22
N LYS A 97 2.30 5.76 4.10
CA LYS A 97 1.32 5.86 5.19
C LYS A 97 0.62 4.52 5.38
N SER A 98 0.88 3.88 6.52
CA SER A 98 0.19 2.65 6.88
C SER A 98 -1.32 2.87 7.01
N LEU A 99 -2.08 1.92 6.46
CA LEU A 99 -3.51 1.73 6.66
C LEU A 99 -3.77 0.43 7.43
N ASN A 100 -2.80 -0.08 8.17
CA ASN A 100 -2.99 -1.16 9.14
C ASN A 100 -3.73 -0.69 10.40
N GLY A 101 -4.20 -1.63 11.21
CA GLY A 101 -4.95 -1.42 12.45
C GLY A 101 -6.41 -1.78 12.29
N THR A 102 -7.29 -1.19 13.11
CA THR A 102 -8.70 -1.57 13.16
C THR A 102 -9.52 -0.98 12.02
N TRP A 103 -10.28 -1.83 11.32
CA TRP A 103 -11.26 -1.47 10.29
C TRP A 103 -12.67 -1.86 10.74
N LYS A 104 -13.69 -1.17 10.22
CA LYS A 104 -15.07 -1.66 10.36
C LYS A 104 -15.25 -2.86 9.46
N PHE A 105 -15.92 -3.89 9.97
CA PHE A 105 -16.02 -5.17 9.29
C PHE A 105 -17.40 -5.81 9.46
N ASN A 106 -17.92 -6.38 8.38
CA ASN A 106 -19.11 -7.21 8.34
C ASN A 106 -18.80 -8.45 7.48
N LEU A 107 -19.27 -9.62 7.92
CA LEU A 107 -19.17 -10.86 7.17
C LEU A 107 -20.57 -11.35 6.81
N ALA A 108 -20.82 -11.54 5.52
CA ALA A 108 -22.01 -12.22 5.01
C ALA A 108 -21.68 -13.67 4.66
N LYS A 109 -22.64 -14.60 4.81
CA LYS A 109 -22.42 -16.03 4.53
C LYS A 109 -22.39 -16.33 3.04
N THR A 110 -23.13 -15.54 2.26
CA THR A 110 -23.25 -15.68 0.80
C THR A 110 -23.12 -14.31 0.13
N PRO A 111 -22.76 -14.24 -1.17
CA PRO A 111 -22.68 -12.98 -1.89
C PRO A 111 -23.99 -12.21 -1.93
N SER A 112 -25.14 -12.90 -1.97
CA SER A 112 -26.46 -12.25 -1.98
C SER A 112 -26.84 -11.57 -0.66
N GLU A 113 -26.22 -11.95 0.45
CA GLU A 113 -26.49 -11.39 1.79
C GLU A 113 -25.58 -10.20 2.12
N ARG A 114 -24.56 -9.93 1.29
CA ARG A 114 -23.60 -8.87 1.56
C ARG A 114 -24.26 -7.48 1.54
N PRO A 115 -23.76 -6.51 2.31
CA PRO A 115 -24.28 -5.15 2.29
C PRO A 115 -23.84 -4.42 1.01
N VAL A 116 -24.51 -4.66 -0.11
CA VAL A 116 -24.06 -4.27 -1.47
C VAL A 116 -23.64 -2.80 -1.60
N TYR A 117 -24.35 -1.88 -0.98
CA TYR A 117 -24.07 -0.43 -1.06
C TYR A 117 -23.09 0.08 0.00
N PHE A 118 -22.39 -0.79 0.74
CA PHE A 118 -21.51 -0.35 1.84
C PHE A 118 -20.40 0.61 1.42
N PHE A 119 -20.04 0.61 0.13
CA PHE A 119 -19.09 1.53 -0.48
C PHE A 119 -19.55 2.99 -0.50
N LYS A 120 -20.84 3.27 -0.26
CA LYS A 120 -21.39 4.62 -0.14
C LYS A 120 -20.87 5.32 1.11
N ASN A 121 -20.53 6.61 1.02
CA ASN A 121 -19.86 7.32 2.11
C ASN A 121 -20.77 7.49 3.34
N ASP A 122 -22.07 7.62 3.12
CA ASP A 122 -23.12 7.75 4.13
C ASP A 122 -23.70 6.39 4.61
N TYR A 123 -23.16 5.26 4.13
CA TYR A 123 -23.63 3.95 4.57
C TYR A 123 -23.41 3.74 6.07
N ASP A 124 -24.45 3.28 6.76
CA ASP A 124 -24.43 3.06 8.21
C ASP A 124 -23.63 1.82 8.62
N VAL A 125 -22.46 2.04 9.23
CA VAL A 125 -21.60 0.97 9.78
C VAL A 125 -21.62 0.92 11.31
N ARG A 126 -22.56 1.60 11.97
CA ARG A 126 -22.59 1.66 13.44
C ARG A 126 -22.81 0.29 14.09
N ASN A 127 -23.59 -0.56 13.42
CA ASN A 127 -23.87 -1.93 13.86
C ASN A 127 -22.82 -2.95 13.38
N TRP A 128 -21.77 -2.51 12.68
CA TRP A 128 -20.70 -3.41 12.23
C TRP A 128 -19.71 -3.70 13.34
N GLY A 129 -19.15 -4.91 13.28
CA GLY A 129 -17.98 -5.31 14.06
C GLY A 129 -16.73 -4.55 13.63
N SER A 130 -15.59 -4.99 14.17
CA SER A 130 -14.29 -4.43 13.82
C SER A 130 -13.25 -5.52 13.74
N LEU A 131 -12.36 -5.45 12.77
CA LEU A 131 -11.31 -6.43 12.53
C LEU A 131 -9.96 -5.73 12.37
N LYS A 132 -8.90 -6.31 12.92
CA LYS A 132 -7.54 -5.81 12.73
C LYS A 132 -7.07 -6.16 11.31
N VAL A 133 -6.36 -5.24 10.67
CA VAL A 133 -5.72 -5.46 9.37
C VAL A 133 -4.21 -5.22 9.53
N PRO A 134 -3.35 -6.15 9.11
CA PRO A 134 -3.68 -7.45 8.52
C PRO A 134 -4.27 -8.45 9.53
N ALA A 135 -5.17 -9.32 9.06
CA ALA A 135 -5.66 -10.51 9.76
C ALA A 135 -6.42 -11.43 8.79
N ASN A 136 -6.45 -12.72 9.10
CA ASN A 136 -7.48 -13.61 8.58
C ASN A 136 -8.76 -13.49 9.42
N TRP A 137 -9.94 -13.40 8.81
CA TRP A 137 -11.16 -13.21 9.60
C TRP A 137 -11.53 -14.45 10.43
N GLU A 138 -11.08 -15.64 10.02
CA GLU A 138 -11.30 -16.88 10.77
C GLU A 138 -10.56 -16.86 12.11
N THR A 139 -9.34 -16.31 12.15
CA THR A 139 -8.55 -16.20 13.40
C THR A 139 -9.09 -15.12 14.33
N GLU A 140 -9.91 -14.21 13.81
CA GLU A 140 -10.63 -13.17 14.57
C GLU A 140 -12.05 -13.62 14.97
N GLY A 141 -12.42 -14.88 14.70
CA GLY A 141 -13.68 -15.48 15.15
C GLY A 141 -14.91 -15.18 14.29
N TYR A 142 -14.73 -14.67 13.07
CA TYR A 142 -15.85 -14.35 12.17
C TYR A 142 -16.36 -15.56 11.37
N ASP A 143 -15.52 -16.56 11.13
CA ASP A 143 -15.87 -17.78 10.39
C ASP A 143 -14.95 -18.94 10.81
N VAL A 144 -15.13 -20.12 10.22
CA VAL A 144 -14.33 -21.31 10.53
C VAL A 144 -13.16 -21.50 9.56
N PRO A 145 -11.94 -21.79 10.08
CA PRO A 145 -10.82 -22.20 9.24
C PRO A 145 -11.04 -23.62 8.73
N ILE A 146 -10.70 -23.88 7.46
CA ILE A 146 -10.86 -25.21 6.85
C ILE A 146 -9.47 -25.77 6.56
N TYR A 147 -9.13 -26.93 7.12
CA TYR A 147 -7.96 -27.68 6.66
C TYR A 147 -8.39 -28.81 5.73
N THR A 148 -7.79 -28.83 4.55
CA THR A 148 -7.92 -29.91 3.58
C THR A 148 -6.66 -29.94 2.72
N ASN A 149 -6.24 -31.14 2.36
CA ASN A 149 -5.07 -31.36 1.50
C ASN A 149 -5.50 -31.23 0.02
N VAL A 150 -5.85 -32.34 -0.63
CA VAL A 150 -6.12 -32.41 -2.09
C VAL A 150 -7.57 -32.06 -2.47
N LYS A 151 -8.51 -32.12 -1.51
CA LYS A 151 -9.92 -31.87 -1.80
C LYS A 151 -10.18 -30.38 -1.68
N TYR A 152 -10.62 -29.72 -2.76
CA TYR A 152 -11.13 -28.36 -2.67
C TYR A 152 -12.18 -28.22 -1.54
N PRO A 153 -12.11 -27.14 -0.74
CA PRO A 153 -13.07 -26.85 0.33
C PRO A 153 -14.41 -26.34 -0.21
N HIS A 154 -14.51 -26.15 -1.52
CA HIS A 154 -15.67 -25.72 -2.30
C HIS A 154 -15.99 -26.74 -3.40
N GLU A 155 -17.13 -26.59 -4.07
CA GLU A 155 -17.55 -27.43 -5.20
C GLU A 155 -16.55 -27.34 -6.35
N LYS A 156 -16.39 -28.45 -7.09
CA LYS A 156 -15.45 -28.56 -8.23
C LYS A 156 -16.16 -28.24 -9.55
N THR A 157 -16.59 -27.00 -9.72
CA THR A 157 -17.38 -26.54 -10.88
C THR A 157 -16.73 -25.34 -11.58
N PRO A 158 -15.48 -25.41 -12.04
CA PRO A 158 -14.81 -24.23 -12.59
C PRO A 158 -15.56 -23.66 -13.82
N PRO A 159 -15.67 -22.32 -13.96
CA PRO A 159 -15.12 -21.29 -13.08
C PRO A 159 -16.04 -20.87 -11.91
N THR A 160 -17.21 -21.50 -11.73
CA THR A 160 -18.20 -21.07 -10.75
C THR A 160 -17.92 -21.58 -9.34
N ILE A 161 -18.50 -20.92 -8.35
CA ILE A 161 -18.45 -21.29 -6.92
C ILE A 161 -19.86 -21.64 -6.42
N GLN A 162 -19.97 -22.51 -5.40
CA GLN A 162 -21.27 -22.84 -4.83
C GLN A 162 -22.03 -21.60 -4.32
N SER A 163 -23.33 -21.58 -4.57
CA SER A 163 -24.21 -20.48 -4.15
C SER A 163 -24.55 -20.50 -2.66
N HIS A 164 -24.51 -21.67 -2.02
CA HIS A 164 -24.99 -21.86 -0.64
C HIS A 164 -23.97 -21.42 0.43
N TYR A 165 -22.70 -21.23 0.05
CA TYR A 165 -21.63 -20.79 0.95
C TYR A 165 -20.44 -20.21 0.19
N ASN A 166 -20.37 -18.89 0.13
CA ASN A 166 -19.19 -18.14 -0.30
C ASN A 166 -19.13 -16.86 0.55
N PRO A 167 -18.51 -16.92 1.74
CA PRO A 167 -18.45 -15.78 2.65
C PRO A 167 -17.84 -14.54 2.00
N VAL A 168 -18.43 -13.38 2.29
CA VAL A 168 -17.97 -12.09 1.77
C VAL A 168 -17.70 -11.15 2.93
N GLY A 169 -16.44 -10.73 3.06
CA GLY A 169 -15.99 -9.75 4.03
C GLY A 169 -16.07 -8.34 3.48
N SER A 170 -16.90 -7.50 4.08
CA SER A 170 -16.99 -6.06 3.77
C SER A 170 -16.17 -5.26 4.77
N TYR A 171 -15.12 -4.59 4.30
CA TYR A 171 -14.20 -3.78 5.08
C TYR A 171 -14.40 -2.30 4.80
N LYS A 172 -14.45 -1.47 5.83
CA LYS A 172 -14.54 -0.01 5.67
C LYS A 172 -13.62 0.74 6.62
N ARG A 173 -12.89 1.72 6.08
CA ARG A 173 -12.02 2.60 6.86
C ARG A 173 -11.98 3.99 6.26
N SER A 174 -11.93 4.98 7.14
CA SER A 174 -11.61 6.36 6.75
C SER A 174 -10.12 6.63 6.88
N PHE A 175 -9.61 7.48 6.00
CA PHE A 175 -8.21 7.93 6.05
C PHE A 175 -8.09 9.38 5.61
N THR A 176 -6.91 9.95 5.80
CA THR A 176 -6.53 11.27 5.29
C THR A 176 -5.25 11.14 4.50
N VAL A 177 -5.05 11.99 3.50
CA VAL A 177 -3.78 12.09 2.79
C VAL A 177 -2.97 13.25 3.39
N PRO A 178 -1.69 13.05 3.75
CA PRO A 178 -0.82 14.13 4.23
C PRO A 178 -0.75 15.31 3.25
N GLY A 179 -0.67 16.54 3.75
CA GLY A 179 -0.73 17.75 2.92
C GLY A 179 0.50 17.94 2.03
N ASP A 180 1.66 17.45 2.49
CA ASP A 180 2.94 17.39 1.78
C ASP A 180 2.94 16.40 0.61
N TRP A 181 1.85 15.67 0.38
CA TRP A 181 1.68 14.80 -0.78
C TRP A 181 0.96 15.48 -1.95
N GLN A 182 0.65 16.78 -1.83
CA GLN A 182 0.01 17.52 -2.91
C GLN A 182 0.84 17.44 -4.22
N GLY A 183 0.18 17.10 -5.33
CA GLY A 183 0.82 16.97 -6.64
C GLY A 183 1.57 15.65 -6.87
N LYS A 184 1.50 14.71 -5.92
CA LYS A 184 2.01 13.35 -6.08
C LYS A 184 0.89 12.41 -6.51
N GLU A 185 1.26 11.32 -7.18
CA GLU A 185 0.37 10.18 -7.36
C GLU A 185 0.25 9.41 -6.04
N ILE A 186 -0.96 8.99 -5.70
CA ILE A 186 -1.24 8.21 -4.51
C ILE A 186 -1.60 6.79 -4.93
N ILE A 187 -0.72 5.84 -4.61
CA ILE A 187 -0.94 4.42 -4.86
C ILE A 187 -1.45 3.77 -3.58
N LEU A 188 -2.55 3.04 -3.69
CA LEU A 188 -3.07 2.19 -2.63
C LEU A 188 -2.52 0.77 -2.82
N HIS A 189 -1.81 0.26 -1.82
CA HIS A 189 -1.19 -1.05 -1.81
C HIS A 189 -1.92 -2.01 -0.88
N PHE A 190 -2.17 -3.22 -1.35
CA PHE A 190 -2.58 -4.38 -0.56
C PHE A 190 -1.55 -5.50 -0.74
N GLY A 191 -0.88 -5.91 0.34
CA GLY A 191 0.21 -6.89 0.25
C GLY A 191 -0.23 -8.33 -0.03
N GLY A 192 -1.49 -8.65 0.25
CA GLY A 192 -2.06 -10.00 0.10
C GLY A 192 -3.49 -10.05 0.61
N VAL A 193 -4.42 -10.43 -0.28
CA VAL A 193 -5.86 -10.49 -0.01
C VAL A 193 -6.41 -11.80 -0.56
N SER A 194 -7.04 -12.59 0.29
CA SER A 194 -7.54 -13.92 -0.08
C SER A 194 -9.06 -13.97 -0.13
N SER A 195 -9.70 -14.42 -1.21
CA SER A 195 -9.11 -14.86 -2.51
C SER A 195 -9.24 -13.83 -3.64
N ALA A 196 -10.25 -12.97 -3.58
CA ALA A 196 -10.49 -11.91 -4.55
C ALA A 196 -11.08 -10.67 -3.88
N MET A 197 -10.84 -9.49 -4.45
CA MET A 197 -11.36 -8.25 -3.89
C MET A 197 -11.83 -7.23 -4.92
N TYR A 198 -12.87 -6.49 -4.57
CA TYR A 198 -13.20 -5.20 -5.18
C TYR A 198 -12.83 -4.05 -4.26
N VAL A 199 -12.39 -2.93 -4.85
CA VAL A 199 -11.91 -1.76 -4.11
C VAL A 199 -12.68 -0.51 -4.53
N TRP A 200 -13.12 0.28 -3.55
CA TRP A 200 -13.73 1.59 -3.76
C TRP A 200 -13.07 2.67 -2.93
N VAL A 201 -12.89 3.84 -3.54
CA VAL A 201 -12.47 5.07 -2.85
C VAL A 201 -13.52 6.14 -3.11
N ASN A 202 -14.05 6.72 -2.03
CA ASN A 202 -15.11 7.74 -2.07
C ASN A 202 -16.24 7.38 -3.05
N GLU A 203 -16.87 6.22 -2.83
CA GLU A 203 -17.96 5.65 -3.63
C GLU A 203 -17.63 5.21 -5.06
N THR A 204 -16.42 5.48 -5.55
CA THR A 204 -16.02 5.12 -6.92
C THR A 204 -15.26 3.80 -6.90
N ARG A 205 -15.67 2.83 -7.74
CA ARG A 205 -14.96 1.56 -7.89
C ARG A 205 -13.61 1.84 -8.55
N VAL A 206 -12.53 1.56 -7.83
CA VAL A 206 -11.16 1.75 -8.30
C VAL A 206 -10.71 0.54 -9.10
N GLY A 207 -10.97 -0.67 -8.61
CA GLY A 207 -10.46 -1.87 -9.26
C GLY A 207 -10.94 -3.19 -8.67
N TYR A 208 -10.35 -4.27 -9.19
CA TYR A 208 -10.56 -5.66 -8.81
C TYR A 208 -9.23 -6.42 -8.88
N SER A 209 -9.01 -7.39 -8.00
CA SER A 209 -7.83 -8.28 -8.05
C SER A 209 -8.15 -9.66 -7.51
N GLU A 210 -7.57 -10.65 -8.16
CA GLU A 210 -7.31 -12.00 -7.65
C GLU A 210 -5.80 -12.17 -7.38
N ASP A 211 -5.37 -13.42 -7.11
CA ASP A 211 -4.05 -13.82 -6.60
C ASP A 211 -3.79 -13.33 -5.17
N SER A 212 -3.86 -14.27 -4.23
CA SER A 212 -3.75 -13.99 -2.80
C SER A 212 -2.31 -13.90 -2.29
N LYS A 213 -1.31 -14.09 -3.15
CA LYS A 213 0.11 -14.23 -2.75
C LYS A 213 1.01 -13.15 -3.32
N THR A 214 0.53 -12.34 -4.26
CA THR A 214 1.23 -11.15 -4.77
C THR A 214 0.46 -9.87 -4.45
N PRO A 215 1.15 -8.71 -4.32
CA PRO A 215 0.46 -7.47 -3.99
C PRO A 215 -0.48 -7.00 -5.11
N ALA A 216 -1.47 -6.21 -4.70
CA ALA A 216 -2.34 -5.46 -5.60
C ALA A 216 -2.24 -3.97 -5.33
N GLU A 217 -1.88 -3.22 -6.35
CA GLU A 217 -1.69 -1.77 -6.28
C GLU A 217 -2.65 -1.06 -7.22
N PHE A 218 -3.18 0.09 -6.80
CA PHE A 218 -4.08 0.91 -7.59
C PHE A 218 -3.73 2.39 -7.44
N ASN A 219 -3.58 3.12 -8.54
CA ASN A 219 -3.50 4.58 -8.49
C ASN A 219 -4.88 5.18 -8.13
N ILE A 220 -4.99 5.74 -6.93
CA ILE A 220 -6.25 6.32 -6.41
C ILE A 220 -6.30 7.84 -6.51
N THR A 221 -5.31 8.48 -7.14
CA THR A 221 -5.12 9.94 -7.14
C THR A 221 -6.38 10.71 -7.54
N SER A 222 -7.03 10.28 -8.63
CA SER A 222 -8.22 10.92 -9.19
C SER A 222 -9.50 10.71 -8.36
N HIS A 223 -9.48 9.79 -7.39
CA HIS A 223 -10.62 9.42 -6.57
C HIS A 223 -10.61 10.12 -5.20
N LEU A 224 -9.54 10.85 -4.87
CA LEU A 224 -9.35 11.47 -3.57
C LEU A 224 -10.08 12.82 -3.46
N VAL A 225 -10.53 13.12 -2.25
CA VAL A 225 -11.07 14.43 -1.85
C VAL A 225 -10.19 15.05 -0.76
N LYS A 226 -10.27 16.37 -0.63
CA LYS A 226 -9.56 17.08 0.45
C LYS A 226 -10.10 16.64 1.82
N GLY A 227 -9.20 16.32 2.73
CA GLY A 227 -9.53 15.93 4.10
C GLY A 227 -9.81 14.42 4.22
N ARG A 228 -11.00 14.08 4.76
CA ARG A 228 -11.36 12.70 5.08
C ARG A 228 -11.86 11.96 3.84
N ASN A 229 -11.17 10.87 3.51
CA ASN A 229 -11.50 9.94 2.45
C ASN A 229 -12.07 8.64 3.05
N GLN A 230 -12.86 7.90 2.27
CA GLN A 230 -13.36 6.57 2.63
C GLN A 230 -12.80 5.51 1.68
N LEU A 231 -12.37 4.40 2.26
CA LEU A 231 -11.96 3.18 1.59
C LEU A 231 -12.93 2.06 1.97
N ALA A 232 -13.45 1.38 0.95
CA ALA A 232 -14.30 0.20 1.09
C ALA A 232 -13.70 -0.94 0.26
N VAL A 233 -13.65 -2.14 0.84
CA VAL A 233 -13.10 -3.34 0.19
C VAL A 233 -14.05 -4.50 0.42
N GLU A 234 -14.44 -5.17 -0.66
CA GLU A 234 -15.30 -6.37 -0.63
C GLU A 234 -14.43 -7.57 -0.98
N VAL A 235 -14.24 -8.49 -0.03
CA VAL A 235 -13.35 -9.65 -0.16
C VAL A 235 -14.16 -10.93 -0.20
N TYR A 236 -13.98 -11.74 -1.23
CA TYR A 236 -14.64 -13.03 -1.38
C TYR A 236 -13.74 -14.15 -0.84
N ARG A 237 -14.32 -15.08 -0.09
CA ARG A 237 -13.61 -16.28 0.37
C ARG A 237 -13.19 -17.17 -0.79
N TRP A 238 -14.08 -17.32 -1.78
CA TRP A 238 -13.85 -18.11 -2.98
C TRP A 238 -14.16 -17.28 -4.22
N SER A 239 -13.28 -17.41 -5.21
CA SER A 239 -13.43 -16.95 -6.59
C SER A 239 -12.92 -18.03 -7.54
N ASP A 240 -12.96 -17.82 -8.85
CA ASP A 240 -12.37 -18.75 -9.80
C ASP A 240 -10.85 -18.95 -9.59
N ALA A 241 -10.13 -17.95 -9.10
CA ALA A 241 -8.73 -18.12 -8.66
C ALA A 241 -8.54 -19.16 -7.55
N ALA A 242 -9.57 -19.48 -6.75
CA ALA A 242 -9.45 -20.53 -5.71
C ALA A 242 -9.16 -21.91 -6.31
N TYR A 243 -9.51 -22.14 -7.59
CA TYR A 243 -9.11 -23.36 -8.30
C TYR A 243 -7.60 -23.46 -8.55
N LEU A 244 -6.87 -22.34 -8.49
CA LEU A 244 -5.40 -22.28 -8.62
C LEU A 244 -4.68 -22.23 -7.26
N GLU A 245 -5.43 -22.10 -6.16
CA GLU A 245 -4.89 -21.92 -4.79
C GLU A 245 -5.26 -23.13 -3.89
N ASP A 246 -4.91 -24.34 -4.36
CA ASP A 246 -5.21 -25.61 -3.69
C ASP A 246 -4.02 -26.19 -2.91
N GLN A 247 -3.24 -25.33 -2.25
CA GLN A 247 -2.12 -25.81 -1.42
C GLN A 247 -2.60 -26.64 -0.22
N ASP A 248 -1.77 -27.58 0.22
CA ASP A 248 -1.97 -28.38 1.44
C ASP A 248 -1.72 -27.52 2.69
N PHE A 249 -2.69 -26.66 3.01
CA PHE A 249 -2.65 -25.75 4.15
C PHE A 249 -4.05 -25.35 4.64
N TRP A 250 -4.11 -24.51 5.67
CA TRP A 250 -5.35 -23.90 6.14
C TRP A 250 -5.94 -22.96 5.10
N ARG A 251 -7.24 -23.08 4.84
CA ARG A 251 -7.98 -22.20 3.94
C ARG A 251 -8.61 -21.08 4.75
N LEU A 252 -7.89 -19.95 4.74
CA LEU A 252 -8.22 -18.72 5.46
C LEU A 252 -8.50 -17.60 4.47
N SER A 253 -9.09 -16.49 4.92
CA SER A 253 -9.50 -15.39 4.04
C SER A 253 -9.37 -14.03 4.70
N GLY A 254 -9.48 -12.98 3.90
CA GLY A 254 -9.27 -11.59 4.32
C GLY A 254 -7.94 -11.00 3.88
N MET A 255 -7.54 -9.90 4.51
CA MET A 255 -6.31 -9.16 4.18
C MET A 255 -5.17 -9.58 5.11
N SER A 256 -4.31 -10.49 4.65
CA SER A 256 -3.28 -11.14 5.49
C SER A 256 -1.91 -10.45 5.47
N ARG A 257 -1.73 -9.41 4.66
CA ARG A 257 -0.51 -8.58 4.61
C ARG A 257 -0.86 -7.10 4.62
N ASP A 258 0.17 -6.28 4.76
CA ASP A 258 0.02 -4.85 5.00
C ASP A 258 -0.81 -4.13 3.95
N VAL A 259 -1.55 -3.11 4.41
CA VAL A 259 -2.26 -2.16 3.57
C VAL A 259 -1.68 -0.78 3.84
N TYR A 260 -1.30 -0.05 2.80
CA TYR A 260 -0.72 1.28 2.94
C TYR A 260 -0.92 2.14 1.70
N LEU A 261 -0.67 3.44 1.85
CA LEU A 261 -0.56 4.39 0.76
C LEU A 261 0.90 4.68 0.46
N LEU A 262 1.25 4.79 -0.82
CA LEU A 262 2.51 5.32 -1.32
C LEU A 262 2.28 6.63 -2.06
N ALA A 263 3.12 7.62 -1.80
CA ALA A 263 3.15 8.86 -2.56
C ALA A 263 4.30 8.83 -3.55
N ARG A 264 3.99 8.93 -4.85
CA ARG A 264 5.00 8.96 -5.92
C ARG A 264 5.06 10.35 -6.55
N SER A 265 6.27 10.90 -6.62
CA SER A 265 6.48 12.14 -7.37
C SER A 265 6.17 11.92 -8.85
N PRO A 266 5.76 12.94 -9.62
CA PRO A 266 5.43 12.77 -11.04
C PRO A 266 6.57 12.17 -11.88
N GLN A 267 7.81 12.45 -11.50
CA GLN A 267 8.98 11.70 -11.93
C GLN A 267 9.44 10.82 -10.78
N HIS A 268 9.60 9.52 -11.03
CA HIS A 268 9.99 8.56 -9.99
C HIS A 268 10.58 7.29 -10.60
N ILE A 269 11.28 6.50 -9.79
CA ILE A 269 11.74 5.15 -10.12
C ILE A 269 10.53 4.22 -10.12
N ARG A 270 10.04 3.82 -11.28
CA ARG A 270 8.91 2.89 -11.40
C ARG A 270 9.30 1.48 -11.00
N ASP A 271 10.45 1.05 -11.49
CA ASP A 271 10.97 -0.31 -11.35
C ASP A 271 12.50 -0.30 -11.49
N PHE A 272 13.16 -1.37 -11.03
CA PHE A 272 14.58 -1.57 -11.29
C PHE A 272 14.95 -3.06 -11.29
N HIS A 273 16.05 -3.37 -11.99
CA HIS A 273 16.61 -4.72 -12.03
C HIS A 273 18.11 -4.70 -11.80
N VAL A 274 18.57 -5.38 -10.74
CA VAL A 274 19.99 -5.54 -10.42
C VAL A 274 20.50 -6.88 -10.94
N ARG A 275 21.62 -6.86 -11.66
CA ARG A 275 22.43 -8.04 -11.97
C ARG A 275 23.81 -7.88 -11.37
N SER A 276 24.25 -8.91 -10.67
CA SER A 276 25.52 -8.92 -9.93
C SER A 276 26.30 -10.24 -10.08
N PRO A 277 26.48 -10.80 -11.29
CA PRO A 277 27.27 -12.01 -11.44
C PRO A 277 28.74 -11.77 -11.07
N LEU A 278 29.41 -12.84 -10.64
CA LEU A 278 30.87 -12.89 -10.61
C LEU A 278 31.39 -13.32 -11.98
N ILE A 279 32.40 -12.62 -12.49
CA ILE A 279 33.06 -12.83 -13.77
C ILE A 279 34.56 -13.08 -13.58
N ASN A 280 35.28 -13.35 -14.67
CA ASN A 280 36.74 -13.57 -14.67
C ASN A 280 37.17 -14.69 -13.71
N GLY A 281 36.61 -15.89 -13.89
CA GLY A 281 36.85 -17.01 -12.98
C GLY A 281 36.33 -16.73 -11.56
N TYR A 282 35.19 -16.06 -11.47
CA TYR A 282 34.49 -15.68 -10.23
C TYR A 282 35.25 -14.72 -9.31
N LYS A 283 36.25 -13.99 -9.83
CA LYS A 283 37.08 -13.06 -9.04
C LYS A 283 36.52 -11.64 -8.99
N TYR A 284 35.85 -11.18 -10.04
CA TYR A 284 35.37 -9.80 -10.14
C TYR A 284 33.84 -9.77 -10.13
N GLY A 285 33.25 -8.79 -9.47
CA GLY A 285 31.81 -8.54 -9.54
C GLY A 285 31.46 -7.69 -10.75
N GLN A 286 30.50 -8.12 -11.56
CA GLN A 286 29.93 -7.30 -12.63
C GLN A 286 28.61 -6.72 -12.14
N PHE A 287 28.61 -5.47 -11.70
CA PHE A 287 27.40 -4.75 -11.35
C PHE A 287 26.73 -4.21 -12.60
N GLN A 288 25.43 -4.45 -12.74
CA GLN A 288 24.56 -3.88 -13.77
C GLN A 288 23.23 -3.54 -13.11
N LEU A 289 22.74 -2.34 -13.39
CA LEU A 289 21.47 -1.83 -12.90
C LEU A 289 20.70 -1.23 -14.07
N ASN A 290 19.50 -1.72 -14.29
CA ASN A 290 18.51 -1.09 -15.14
C ASN A 290 17.49 -0.40 -14.23
N VAL A 291 17.33 0.92 -14.37
CA VAL A 291 16.33 1.70 -13.64
C VAL A 291 15.30 2.19 -14.63
N ASP A 292 14.03 1.87 -14.39
CA ASP A 292 12.92 2.43 -15.15
C ASP A 292 12.42 3.69 -14.45
N VAL A 293 12.58 4.84 -15.09
CA VAL A 293 12.13 6.13 -14.58
C VAL A 293 10.83 6.50 -15.26
N ALA A 294 9.75 6.55 -14.49
CA ALA A 294 8.46 7.08 -14.93
C ALA A 294 8.49 8.60 -15.03
N ASN A 295 7.71 9.13 -15.98
CA ASN A 295 7.36 10.53 -16.06
C ASN A 295 5.89 10.66 -16.45
N VAL A 296 5.05 11.05 -15.49
CA VAL A 296 3.61 11.25 -15.73
C VAL A 296 3.25 12.71 -16.02
N THR A 297 4.23 13.59 -16.23
CA THR A 297 3.98 14.98 -16.68
C THR A 297 4.14 15.11 -18.19
N ASP A 298 3.52 16.14 -18.75
CA ASP A 298 3.71 16.53 -20.16
C ASP A 298 5.11 17.14 -20.42
N THR A 299 5.88 17.45 -19.36
CA THR A 299 7.17 18.11 -19.44
C THR A 299 8.31 17.13 -19.27
N MET A 300 9.24 17.12 -20.23
CA MET A 300 10.39 16.21 -20.24
C MET A 300 11.58 16.82 -19.49
N ALA A 301 11.37 17.22 -18.23
CA ALA A 301 12.46 17.76 -17.40
C ALA A 301 13.55 16.69 -17.20
N PRO A 302 14.83 17.01 -17.38
CA PRO A 302 15.90 16.06 -17.17
C PRO A 302 16.02 15.69 -15.68
N VAL A 303 16.37 14.45 -15.42
CA VAL A 303 16.65 13.90 -14.09
C VAL A 303 17.98 13.16 -14.12
N SER A 304 18.61 12.97 -12.98
CA SER A 304 19.79 12.12 -12.84
C SER A 304 19.47 10.90 -11.98
N VAL A 305 20.00 9.75 -12.39
CA VAL A 305 19.98 8.52 -11.60
C VAL A 305 21.40 8.26 -11.12
N THR A 306 21.58 8.24 -9.80
CA THR A 306 22.84 7.91 -9.14
C THR A 306 22.71 6.58 -8.42
N ALA A 307 23.56 5.61 -8.77
CA ALA A 307 23.69 4.34 -8.07
C ALA A 307 24.96 4.37 -7.21
N THR A 308 24.80 4.23 -5.90
CA THR A 308 25.90 4.16 -4.93
C THR A 308 25.89 2.79 -4.27
N LEU A 309 26.96 2.02 -4.46
CA LEU A 309 27.15 0.71 -3.86
C LEU A 309 28.06 0.83 -2.64
N MET A 310 27.59 0.41 -1.48
CA MET A 310 28.27 0.54 -0.19
C MET A 310 28.57 -0.81 0.46
N ASP A 311 29.67 -0.89 1.19
CA ASP A 311 30.08 -2.00 2.05
C ASP A 311 30.25 -1.45 3.47
N GLY A 312 29.21 -1.58 4.30
CA GLY A 312 29.10 -0.83 5.54
C GLY A 312 29.04 0.67 5.24
N ASP A 313 30.00 1.44 5.78
CA ASP A 313 30.12 2.89 5.53
C ASP A 313 31.08 3.24 4.37
N TYR A 314 31.66 2.24 3.70
CA TYR A 314 32.60 2.46 2.61
C TYR A 314 31.88 2.46 1.26
N THR A 315 32.01 3.54 0.49
CA THR A 315 31.55 3.59 -0.90
C THR A 315 32.47 2.80 -1.81
N VAL A 316 31.93 1.74 -2.42
CA VAL A 316 32.64 0.83 -3.32
C VAL A 316 32.61 1.35 -4.75
N ALA A 317 31.47 1.89 -5.16
CA ALA A 317 31.30 2.51 -6.47
C ALA A 317 30.15 3.52 -6.44
N THR A 318 30.30 4.58 -7.23
CA THR A 318 29.21 5.51 -7.57
C THR A 318 29.18 5.69 -9.07
N ILE A 319 27.97 5.64 -9.65
CA ILE A 319 27.74 5.80 -11.07
C ILE A 319 26.54 6.73 -11.23
N THR A 320 26.69 7.80 -11.99
CA THR A 320 25.59 8.74 -12.27
C THR A 320 25.32 8.76 -13.77
N ARG A 321 24.04 8.78 -14.14
CA ARG A 321 23.57 8.97 -15.51
C ARG A 321 22.47 10.01 -15.54
N GLU A 322 22.62 10.99 -16.41
CA GLU A 322 21.53 11.90 -16.76
C GLU A 322 20.55 11.21 -17.71
N VAL A 323 19.29 11.55 -17.55
CA VAL A 323 18.16 10.94 -18.21
C VAL A 323 17.23 12.06 -18.64
N LYS A 324 16.93 12.12 -19.93
CA LYS A 324 15.77 12.86 -20.42
C LYS A 324 14.67 11.83 -20.57
N ALA A 325 13.68 11.85 -19.69
CA ALA A 325 12.55 10.93 -19.80
C ALA A 325 11.75 11.29 -21.06
N THR A 326 11.90 10.52 -22.13
CA THR A 326 11.35 10.87 -23.45
C THR A 326 9.93 10.37 -23.72
N GLY A 327 9.26 9.86 -22.70
CA GLY A 327 7.93 9.29 -22.76
C GLY A 327 7.43 8.94 -21.35
N PRO A 328 6.37 8.13 -21.22
CA PRO A 328 5.77 7.81 -19.92
C PRO A 328 6.74 7.05 -19.00
N SER A 329 7.74 6.38 -19.57
CA SER A 329 8.84 5.79 -18.83
C SER A 329 10.12 5.72 -19.69
N THR A 330 11.29 5.64 -19.07
CA THR A 330 12.59 5.53 -19.74
C THR A 330 13.53 4.67 -18.92
N VAL A 331 14.13 3.65 -19.55
CA VAL A 331 15.09 2.75 -18.91
C VAL A 331 16.51 3.27 -19.02
N VAL A 332 17.21 3.28 -17.90
CA VAL A 332 18.57 3.79 -17.74
C VAL A 332 19.47 2.66 -17.29
N GLU A 333 20.57 2.45 -18.02
CA GLU A 333 21.52 1.39 -17.70
C GLU A 333 22.79 1.96 -17.05
N LEU A 334 23.14 1.41 -15.87
CA LEU A 334 24.36 1.70 -15.14
C LEU A 334 25.17 0.40 -14.99
N LYS A 335 26.48 0.45 -15.25
CA LYS A 335 27.36 -0.72 -15.22
C LYS A 335 28.72 -0.39 -14.59
N LYS A 336 29.24 -1.29 -13.77
CA LYS A 336 30.59 -1.19 -13.20
C LYS A 336 31.17 -2.57 -12.88
N THR A 337 32.47 -2.74 -13.12
CA THR A 337 33.22 -3.91 -12.65
C THR A 337 33.87 -3.59 -11.31
N ILE A 338 33.67 -4.46 -10.32
CA ILE A 338 34.20 -4.39 -8.97
C ILE A 338 35.29 -5.46 -8.83
N LEU A 339 36.56 -5.05 -8.83
CA LEU A 339 37.70 -5.98 -8.91
C LEU A 339 37.88 -6.86 -7.66
N SER A 340 37.41 -6.40 -6.51
CA SER A 340 37.52 -7.12 -5.23
C SER A 340 36.14 -7.34 -4.62
N ALA A 341 35.15 -7.74 -5.43
CA ALA A 341 33.80 -8.02 -4.94
C ALA A 341 33.82 -9.21 -3.99
N LYS A 342 33.26 -9.03 -2.79
CA LYS A 342 33.05 -10.12 -1.82
C LYS A 342 31.90 -11.00 -2.34
N PRO A 343 32.13 -12.30 -2.63
CA PRO A 343 31.08 -13.19 -3.09
C PRO A 343 30.00 -13.38 -2.02
N TRP A 344 28.75 -13.40 -2.46
CA TRP A 344 27.64 -13.87 -1.63
C TRP A 344 27.50 -15.39 -1.78
N THR A 345 27.35 -16.07 -0.65
CA THR A 345 26.90 -17.47 -0.55
C THR A 345 26.03 -17.63 0.70
N ALA A 346 25.35 -18.76 0.86
CA ALA A 346 24.65 -19.08 2.12
C ALA A 346 25.61 -19.24 3.32
N GLU A 347 26.90 -19.54 3.08
CA GLU A 347 27.92 -19.71 4.13
C GLU A 347 28.59 -18.37 4.51
N THR A 348 28.72 -17.47 3.53
CA THR A 348 29.31 -16.13 3.68
C THR A 348 28.40 -15.11 3.00
N PRO A 349 27.34 -14.64 3.70
CA PRO A 349 26.29 -13.81 3.10
C PRO A 349 26.74 -12.34 2.97
N ASN A 350 27.84 -12.09 2.25
CA ASN A 350 28.32 -10.74 1.99
C ASN A 350 27.29 -9.96 1.17
N LEU A 351 26.79 -8.86 1.72
CA LEU A 351 25.82 -7.98 1.07
C LEU A 351 26.40 -6.57 0.96
N TYR A 352 26.12 -5.95 -0.17
CA TYR A 352 26.37 -4.54 -0.41
C TYR A 352 25.05 -3.79 -0.36
N GLU A 353 25.04 -2.60 0.21
CA GLU A 353 23.88 -1.71 0.17
C GLU A 353 23.93 -0.88 -1.12
N LEU A 354 22.95 -1.07 -1.99
CA LEU A 354 22.74 -0.25 -3.18
C LEU A 354 21.74 0.86 -2.85
N LEU A 355 22.15 2.09 -3.03
CA LEU A 355 21.31 3.28 -2.97
C LEU A 355 21.11 3.79 -4.40
N ILE A 356 19.85 3.87 -4.82
CA ILE A 356 19.43 4.39 -6.12
C ILE A 356 18.74 5.73 -5.84
N GLU A 357 19.42 6.82 -6.15
CA GLU A 357 18.92 8.17 -5.95
C GLU A 357 18.47 8.75 -7.30
N LEU A 358 17.25 9.29 -7.32
CA LEU A 358 16.73 10.09 -8.42
C LEU A 358 16.76 11.57 -8.01
N GLN A 359 17.40 12.42 -8.81
CA GLN A 359 17.47 13.87 -8.58
C GLN A 359 16.91 14.64 -9.76
N ASN A 360 16.31 15.80 -9.50
CA ASN A 360 15.86 16.72 -10.54
C ASN A 360 17.03 17.51 -11.16
N GLU A 361 16.74 18.30 -12.20
CA GLU A 361 17.73 19.17 -12.87
C GLU A 361 18.44 20.16 -11.92
N ALA A 362 17.78 20.54 -10.81
CA ALA A 362 18.36 21.41 -9.79
C ALA A 362 19.25 20.67 -8.77
N GLY A 363 19.46 19.37 -8.95
CA GLY A 363 20.24 18.53 -8.03
C GLY A 363 19.54 18.21 -6.72
N GLN A 364 18.22 18.40 -6.64
CA GLN A 364 17.43 18.06 -5.45
C GLN A 364 16.94 16.62 -5.53
N THR A 365 17.12 15.87 -4.45
CA THR A 365 16.62 14.51 -4.29
C THR A 365 15.10 14.45 -4.44
N ILE A 366 14.63 13.67 -5.41
CA ILE A 366 13.22 13.33 -5.58
C ILE A 366 12.87 12.16 -4.66
N GLU A 367 13.65 11.09 -4.76
CA GLU A 367 13.55 9.91 -3.90
C GLU A 367 14.86 9.12 -3.90
N VAL A 368 15.03 8.32 -2.83
CA VAL A 368 16.10 7.34 -2.69
C VAL A 368 15.48 5.98 -2.43
N VAL A 369 15.91 4.97 -3.18
CA VAL A 369 15.55 3.57 -3.01
C VAL A 369 16.77 2.80 -2.53
N ARG A 370 16.55 1.83 -1.64
CA ARG A 370 17.62 0.99 -1.07
C ARG A 370 17.38 -0.48 -1.38
N GLN A 371 18.42 -1.19 -1.79
CA GLN A 371 18.38 -2.62 -2.12
C GLN A 371 19.67 -3.33 -1.67
N ASP A 372 19.56 -4.53 -1.09
CA ASP A 372 20.72 -5.40 -0.85
C ASP A 372 21.18 -6.08 -2.14
N VAL A 373 22.50 -6.11 -2.34
CA VAL A 373 23.15 -6.73 -3.51
C VAL A 373 24.19 -7.75 -3.06
N GLY A 374 23.94 -9.02 -3.35
CA GLY A 374 24.93 -10.10 -3.22
C GLY A 374 25.54 -10.43 -4.59
N PHE A 375 26.87 -10.37 -4.71
CA PHE A 375 27.54 -10.81 -5.93
C PHE A 375 27.62 -12.33 -5.98
N ARG A 376 26.86 -12.95 -6.88
CA ARG A 376 26.93 -14.40 -7.10
C ARG A 376 26.57 -14.77 -8.52
N THR A 377 27.13 -15.88 -8.98
CA THR A 377 26.73 -16.54 -10.23
C THR A 377 26.11 -17.89 -9.88
N ILE A 378 24.90 -18.12 -10.35
CA ILE A 378 24.20 -19.41 -10.23
C ILE A 378 24.07 -19.97 -11.63
N GLU A 379 24.51 -21.21 -11.83
CA GLU A 379 24.54 -21.84 -13.14
C GLU A 379 24.38 -23.35 -13.03
N ILE A 380 23.90 -23.98 -14.10
CA ILE A 380 23.93 -25.42 -14.26
C ILE A 380 24.96 -25.74 -15.34
N THR A 381 26.10 -26.29 -14.94
CA THR A 381 27.16 -26.75 -15.85
C THR A 381 27.62 -28.14 -15.43
N ASP A 382 27.99 -28.98 -16.40
CA ASP A 382 28.33 -30.39 -16.17
C ASP A 382 27.24 -31.16 -15.40
N GLN A 383 25.97 -30.85 -15.67
CA GLN A 383 24.79 -31.42 -14.99
C GLN A 383 24.76 -31.16 -13.46
N GLN A 384 25.47 -30.15 -12.98
CA GLN A 384 25.51 -29.78 -11.57
C GLN A 384 25.03 -28.34 -11.38
N LEU A 385 24.19 -28.12 -10.37
CA LEU A 385 23.90 -26.78 -9.87
C LEU A 385 25.15 -26.25 -9.15
N LYS A 386 25.71 -25.15 -9.67
CA LYS A 386 26.89 -24.49 -9.12
C LYS A 386 26.54 -23.09 -8.63
N VAL A 387 27.14 -22.72 -7.50
CA VAL A 387 27.18 -21.35 -6.98
C VAL A 387 28.63 -20.91 -7.00
N ASN A 388 28.91 -19.82 -7.72
CA ASN A 388 30.26 -19.26 -7.88
C ASN A 388 31.27 -20.31 -8.36
N GLY A 389 30.86 -21.15 -9.33
CA GLY A 389 31.67 -22.21 -9.93
C GLY A 389 31.83 -23.48 -9.11
N LYS A 390 31.24 -23.56 -7.90
CA LYS A 390 31.31 -24.74 -7.04
C LYS A 390 29.96 -25.46 -7.00
N ALA A 391 29.98 -26.78 -7.21
CA ALA A 391 28.78 -27.60 -7.04
C ALA A 391 28.28 -27.53 -5.60
N VAL A 392 26.98 -27.38 -5.40
CA VAL A 392 26.36 -27.25 -4.08
C VAL A 392 25.43 -28.41 -3.77
N THR A 393 25.38 -28.80 -2.50
CA THR A 393 24.36 -29.71 -1.98
C THR A 393 23.26 -28.87 -1.32
N LEU A 394 22.02 -28.98 -1.81
CA LEU A 394 20.88 -28.28 -1.24
C LEU A 394 20.41 -28.98 0.03
N LYS A 395 20.59 -28.33 1.18
CA LYS A 395 20.06 -28.76 2.49
C LYS A 395 18.82 -27.93 2.82
N GLY A 396 17.80 -28.04 1.98
CA GLY A 396 16.59 -27.21 2.04
C GLY A 396 15.45 -27.79 2.87
N VAL A 397 14.52 -26.93 3.23
CA VAL A 397 13.20 -27.27 3.80
C VAL A 397 12.16 -26.37 3.16
N ASN A 398 10.94 -26.86 2.97
CA ASN A 398 9.81 -26.02 2.55
C ASN A 398 9.23 -25.32 3.78
N LEU A 399 8.90 -24.04 3.65
CA LEU A 399 8.32 -23.23 4.73
C LEU A 399 7.08 -22.52 4.21
N HIS A 400 5.92 -22.81 4.82
CA HIS A 400 4.70 -22.03 4.63
C HIS A 400 4.70 -20.80 5.56
N GLU A 401 4.11 -19.70 5.11
CA GLU A 401 3.74 -18.58 5.98
C GLU A 401 2.59 -19.03 6.91
N HIS A 402 2.93 -19.41 8.13
CA HIS A 402 1.97 -19.85 9.14
C HIS A 402 2.37 -19.38 10.54
N HIS A 403 1.41 -18.79 11.23
CA HIS A 403 1.47 -18.46 12.64
C HIS A 403 0.32 -19.18 13.36
N ASP A 404 0.64 -19.89 14.43
CA ASP A 404 -0.31 -20.67 15.24
C ASP A 404 -1.53 -19.88 15.73
N VAL A 405 -1.36 -18.59 16.04
CA VAL A 405 -2.41 -17.67 16.47
C VAL A 405 -2.96 -16.81 15.32
N LYS A 406 -2.10 -16.26 14.45
CA LYS A 406 -2.49 -15.25 13.46
C LYS A 406 -2.81 -15.81 12.07
N GLY A 407 -2.73 -17.13 11.88
CA GLY A 407 -3.04 -17.76 10.60
C GLY A 407 -1.94 -17.49 9.57
N HIS A 408 -2.29 -16.86 8.45
CA HIS A 408 -1.33 -16.53 7.39
C HIS A 408 -0.64 -15.17 7.58
N VAL A 409 -0.88 -14.49 8.69
CA VAL A 409 -0.12 -13.28 9.06
C VAL A 409 1.12 -13.68 9.86
N VAL A 410 2.29 -13.50 9.27
CA VAL A 410 3.60 -13.72 9.93
C VAL A 410 4.17 -12.39 10.46
N ASP A 411 4.90 -12.44 11.57
CA ASP A 411 5.68 -11.32 12.10
C ASP A 411 7.10 -11.26 11.51
N GLU A 412 7.75 -10.10 11.72
CA GLU A 412 9.16 -9.85 11.35
C GLU A 412 10.15 -10.67 12.19
#